data_AF-A0A2A2LQW1-F1
#
_entry.id   AF-A0A2A2LQW1-F1
#
_cell.length_a   1.000
_cell.length_b   1.000
_cell.length_c   1.000
_cell.angle_alpha   90.00
_cell.angle_beta   90.00
_cell.angle_gamma   90.00
#
_symmetry.space_group_name_H-M   'P 1'
#
loop_
_entity.id
_entity.type
_entity.pdbx_description
1 polymer ?
#
loop_
_entity_poly.entity_id
_entity_poly.type
_entity_poly.pdbx_seq_one_letter_code
_entity_poly.pdbx_strand_id
1 'polypeptide(L)'
;MVIEKKSMLPPLDDAVAHSQRFITIVCLAAFLPGLGCYFCVAYSFFFQLDTVLNFTHAFPPVSYSIGIWKPQRYIWLLILFVHLPPRIIFIVLYRRLFYTFSHEAKAFEITLKFYALTLWLEPSGLILVSVIDIKSHFIIHAIAYAMWIIFFNFNMLLNVILTHFSGFKQTHPKVVKVWWFKLLMLISGIAISISTPFTYFYFLKHCNVVAYTLFSVAECIMVGYNAVFYALSYYEFPSTRITVGVRSKASLTSRTFSTTSTVQSSTGSNSSYEKGTNHIPRST
;
A
#
# COMPACT_ATOMS: atom_id res chain seq x y z
N MET A 1 10.21 49.69 38.44
CA MET A 1 10.88 48.44 38.08
C MET A 1 9.80 47.51 37.52
N VAL A 2 9.56 47.59 36.21
CA VAL A 2 8.49 46.85 35.52
C VAL A 2 9.07 45.50 35.14
N ILE A 3 8.59 44.43 35.78
CA ILE A 3 8.98 43.06 35.45
C ILE A 3 8.18 42.67 34.21
N GLU A 4 8.84 42.70 33.06
CA GLU A 4 8.31 42.21 31.80
C GLU A 4 8.04 40.71 31.93
N LYS A 5 6.77 40.32 31.95
CA LYS A 5 6.34 38.93 31.98
C LYS A 5 6.59 38.34 30.59
N LYS A 6 7.81 37.87 30.35
CA LYS A 6 8.16 37.06 29.17
C LYS A 6 7.21 35.87 29.14
N SER A 7 6.28 35.87 28.19
CA SER A 7 5.41 34.72 27.92
C SER A 7 6.33 33.55 27.54
N MET A 8 6.52 32.62 28.47
CA MET A 8 7.00 31.28 28.12
C MET A 8 5.88 30.59 27.33
N LEU A 9 5.84 30.86 26.03
CA LEU A 9 5.31 29.88 25.09
C LEU A 9 6.17 28.62 25.27
N PRO A 10 5.58 27.45 25.56
CA PRO A 10 6.35 26.22 25.56
C PRO A 10 6.87 25.98 24.14
N PRO A 11 8.11 25.52 23.93
CA PRO A 11 8.57 25.05 22.64
C PRO A 11 7.94 23.66 22.40
N LEU A 12 6.64 23.63 22.11
CA LEU A 12 5.91 22.41 21.77
C LEU A 12 5.56 22.37 20.27
N ASP A 13 5.86 23.42 19.52
CA ASP A 13 5.75 23.42 18.06
C ASP A 13 6.92 22.63 17.40
N ASP A 14 7.95 22.30 18.17
CA ASP A 14 9.11 21.48 17.75
C ASP A 14 9.00 20.01 18.22
N ALA A 15 7.79 19.48 18.38
CA ALA A 15 7.56 18.05 18.60
C ALA A 15 7.94 17.24 17.33
N VAL A 16 9.25 17.19 17.04
CA VAL A 16 10.00 16.40 16.05
C VAL A 16 9.15 15.96 14.85
N ALA A 17 8.77 16.91 14.01
CA ALA A 17 8.17 16.62 12.72
C ALA A 17 9.22 16.04 11.77
N HIS A 18 9.51 14.74 11.87
CA HIS A 18 10.37 14.07 10.90
C HIS A 18 9.58 13.84 9.60
N SER A 19 9.91 14.59 8.55
CA SER A 19 9.35 14.43 7.20
C SER A 19 10.16 13.39 6.42
N GLN A 20 9.65 12.17 6.25
CA GLN A 20 10.25 11.20 5.33
C GLN A 20 9.79 11.44 3.89
N ARG A 21 10.71 11.40 2.92
CA ARG A 21 10.36 11.42 1.50
C ARG A 21 9.68 10.10 1.14
N PHE A 22 8.52 10.18 0.49
CA PHE A 22 7.77 9.00 0.08
C PHE A 22 8.59 8.02 -0.79
N ILE A 23 9.52 8.53 -1.60
CA ILE A 23 10.41 7.69 -2.42
C ILE A 23 11.24 6.69 -1.60
N THR A 24 11.71 7.06 -0.40
CA THR A 24 12.46 6.15 0.47
C THR A 24 11.58 4.98 0.91
N ILE A 25 10.31 5.27 1.21
CA ILE A 25 9.35 4.25 1.63
C ILE A 25 9.03 3.32 0.49
N VAL A 26 8.87 3.85 -0.74
CA VAL A 26 8.71 3.02 -1.94
C VAL A 26 9.95 2.15 -2.16
N CYS A 27 11.16 2.67 -2.02
CA CYS A 27 12.39 1.87 -2.15
C CYS A 27 12.44 0.71 -1.16
N LEU A 28 12.15 0.96 0.12
CA LEU A 28 12.18 -0.07 1.16
C LEU A 28 11.00 -1.05 1.06
N ALA A 29 9.81 -0.59 0.67
CA ALA A 29 8.63 -1.43 0.56
C ALA A 29 8.56 -2.21 -0.75
N ALA A 30 9.12 -1.72 -1.86
CA ALA A 30 8.91 -2.30 -3.18
C ALA A 30 10.21 -2.87 -3.76
N PHE A 31 11.26 -2.07 -3.86
CA PHE A 31 12.50 -2.48 -4.52
C PHE A 31 13.35 -3.41 -3.66
N LEU A 32 13.48 -3.13 -2.35
CA LEU A 32 14.30 -3.92 -1.43
C LEU A 32 13.94 -5.42 -1.40
N PRO A 33 12.67 -5.84 -1.21
CA PRO A 33 12.33 -7.27 -1.25
C PRO A 33 12.51 -7.89 -2.65
N GLY A 34 12.13 -7.19 -3.72
CA GLY A 34 12.27 -7.72 -5.08
C GLY A 34 13.73 -7.95 -5.47
N LEU A 35 14.58 -6.94 -5.25
CA LEU A 35 16.02 -7.03 -5.48
C LEU A 35 16.69 -8.06 -4.56
N GLY A 36 16.27 -8.13 -3.30
CA GLY A 36 16.73 -9.14 -2.35
C GLY A 36 16.46 -10.56 -2.81
N CYS A 37 15.24 -10.82 -3.28
CA CYS A 37 14.86 -12.12 -3.81
C CYS A 37 15.68 -12.47 -5.05
N TYR A 38 15.79 -11.55 -6.01
CA TYR A 38 16.58 -11.78 -7.23
C TYR A 38 18.06 -11.96 -6.96
N PHE A 39 18.61 -11.26 -5.97
CA PHE A 39 19.95 -11.50 -5.47
C PHE A 39 20.10 -12.92 -4.93
N CYS A 40 19.14 -13.43 -4.15
CA CYS A 40 19.19 -14.81 -3.63
C CYS A 40 19.12 -15.86 -4.75
N VAL A 41 18.26 -15.64 -5.75
CA VAL A 41 18.14 -16.51 -6.94
C VAL A 41 19.43 -16.48 -7.77
N ALA A 42 19.96 -15.28 -8.06
CA ALA A 42 21.21 -15.11 -8.82
C ALA A 42 22.41 -15.70 -8.07
N TYR A 43 22.51 -15.50 -6.76
CA TYR A 43 23.56 -16.11 -5.93
C TYR A 43 23.53 -17.63 -6.04
N SER A 44 22.33 -18.23 -5.99
CA SER A 44 22.16 -19.67 -6.14
C SER A 44 22.63 -20.15 -7.52
N PHE A 45 22.36 -19.36 -8.56
CA PHE A 45 22.82 -19.63 -9.92
C PHE A 45 24.33 -19.42 -10.12
N PHE A 46 25.02 -18.55 -9.38
CA PHE A 46 26.47 -18.35 -9.59
C PHE A 46 27.33 -19.22 -8.68
N PHE A 47 26.88 -19.45 -7.45
CA PHE A 47 27.71 -20.07 -6.41
C PHE A 47 27.22 -21.46 -5.99
N GLN A 48 26.04 -21.90 -6.43
CA GLN A 48 25.43 -23.18 -6.03
C GLN A 48 24.84 -23.95 -7.23
N LEU A 49 25.43 -23.80 -8.42
CA LEU A 49 24.96 -24.44 -9.66
C LEU A 49 24.75 -25.94 -9.52
N ASP A 50 25.68 -26.66 -8.89
CA ASP A 50 25.55 -28.11 -8.71
C ASP A 50 24.28 -28.47 -7.94
N THR A 51 23.90 -27.64 -6.97
CA THR A 51 22.65 -27.81 -6.22
C THR A 51 21.44 -27.48 -7.09
N VAL A 52 21.49 -26.43 -7.91
CA VAL A 52 20.40 -26.05 -8.83
C VAL A 52 20.17 -27.13 -9.89
N LEU A 53 21.24 -27.62 -10.50
CA LEU A 53 21.20 -28.63 -11.56
C LEU A 53 20.61 -29.95 -11.05
N ASN A 54 20.80 -30.30 -9.79
CA ASN A 54 20.20 -31.49 -9.17
C ASN A 54 18.66 -31.39 -8.99
N PHE A 55 18.06 -30.20 -9.00
CA PHE A 55 16.63 -30.01 -8.74
C PHE A 55 15.81 -29.65 -10.00
N THR A 56 16.27 -28.68 -10.78
CA THR A 56 15.50 -28.14 -11.93
C THR A 56 16.27 -28.19 -13.24
N HIS A 57 17.53 -28.62 -13.25
CA HIS A 57 18.45 -28.61 -14.40
C HIS A 57 18.65 -27.25 -15.10
N ALA A 58 17.97 -26.17 -14.70
CA ALA A 58 18.00 -24.89 -15.41
C ALA A 58 17.77 -23.64 -14.54
N PHE A 59 16.73 -23.60 -13.71
CA PHE A 59 16.35 -22.37 -12.98
C PHE A 59 16.07 -22.65 -11.50
N PRO A 60 16.72 -21.97 -10.54
CA PRO A 60 16.54 -22.27 -9.14
C PRO A 60 15.14 -21.86 -8.64
N PRO A 61 14.44 -22.72 -7.89
CA PRO A 61 13.17 -22.36 -7.29
C PRO A 61 13.35 -21.25 -6.25
N VAL A 62 12.45 -20.27 -6.26
CA VAL A 62 12.54 -19.10 -5.38
C VAL A 62 12.43 -19.55 -3.93
N SER A 63 11.44 -20.40 -3.65
CA SER A 63 11.19 -20.96 -2.32
C SER A 63 12.43 -21.62 -1.70
N TYR A 64 13.25 -22.33 -2.48
CA TYR A 64 14.49 -22.95 -1.98
C TYR A 64 15.60 -21.92 -1.78
N SER A 65 15.73 -20.98 -2.72
CA SER A 65 16.76 -19.93 -2.71
C SER A 65 16.63 -19.02 -1.49
N ILE A 66 15.41 -18.67 -1.09
CA ILE A 66 15.15 -17.79 0.05
C ILE A 66 14.90 -18.56 1.36
N GLY A 67 14.43 -19.81 1.28
CA GLY A 67 13.93 -20.56 2.43
C GLY A 67 14.90 -21.61 2.99
N ILE A 68 15.82 -22.16 2.19
CA ILE A 68 16.65 -23.30 2.61
C ILE A 68 18.13 -23.00 2.50
N TRP A 69 18.55 -22.48 1.33
CA TRP A 69 19.96 -22.37 1.01
C TRP A 69 20.64 -21.24 1.80
N LYS A 70 21.83 -21.55 2.29
CA LYS A 70 22.67 -20.64 3.09
C LYS A 70 23.84 -20.17 2.24
N PRO A 71 24.24 -18.89 2.34
CA PRO A 71 23.82 -17.87 3.31
C PRO A 71 22.52 -17.08 2.97
N GLN A 72 21.92 -17.30 1.80
CA GLN A 72 20.82 -16.52 1.22
C GLN A 72 19.62 -16.38 2.16
N ARG A 73 19.24 -17.45 2.87
CA ARG A 73 18.15 -17.44 3.85
C ARG A 73 18.30 -16.33 4.89
N TYR A 74 19.50 -16.10 5.42
CA TYR A 74 19.72 -15.08 6.45
C TYR A 74 19.61 -13.66 5.87
N ILE A 75 20.14 -13.47 4.66
CA ILE A 75 20.03 -12.20 3.93
C ILE A 75 18.56 -11.88 3.66
N TRP A 76 17.80 -12.87 3.18
CA TRP A 76 16.38 -12.74 2.92
C TRP A 76 15.56 -12.35 4.16
N LEU A 77 15.80 -13.02 5.30
CA LEU A 77 15.07 -12.72 6.53
C LEU A 77 15.37 -11.31 7.06
N LEU A 78 16.62 -10.83 6.92
CA LEU A 78 16.97 -9.45 7.27
C LEU A 78 16.25 -8.44 6.37
N ILE A 79 16.21 -8.71 5.06
CA ILE A 79 15.48 -7.89 4.08
C ILE A 79 13.99 -7.85 4.43
N LEU A 80 13.40 -9.00 4.75
CA LEU A 80 12.00 -9.09 5.14
C LEU A 80 11.70 -8.27 6.40
N PHE A 81 12.58 -8.31 7.41
CA PHE A 81 12.43 -7.52 8.63
C PHE A 81 12.39 -6.00 8.35
N VAL A 82 13.28 -5.51 7.48
CA VAL A 82 13.33 -4.09 7.08
C VAL A 82 12.15 -3.69 6.20
N HIS A 83 11.63 -4.62 5.40
CA HIS A 83 10.54 -4.41 4.44
C HIS A 83 9.16 -4.23 5.10
N LEU A 84 8.92 -4.89 6.24
CA LEU A 84 7.60 -4.91 6.87
C LEU A 84 7.07 -3.55 7.35
N PRO A 85 7.83 -2.71 8.08
CA PRO A 85 7.32 -1.41 8.52
C PRO A 85 6.92 -0.51 7.34
N PRO A 86 7.73 -0.37 6.27
CA PRO A 86 7.32 0.32 5.04
C PRO A 86 6.03 -0.22 4.43
N ARG A 87 5.84 -1.55 4.38
CA ARG A 87 4.58 -2.17 3.89
C ARG A 87 3.35 -1.73 4.68
N ILE A 88 3.45 -1.67 6.00
CA ILE A 88 2.33 -1.25 6.87
C ILE A 88 1.94 0.22 6.58
N ILE A 89 2.90 1.07 6.22
CA ILE A 89 2.62 2.47 5.86
C ILE A 89 1.70 2.56 4.62
N PHE A 90 1.85 1.67 3.63
CA PHE A 90 0.98 1.65 2.45
C PHE A 90 -0.49 1.43 2.81
N ILE A 91 -0.77 0.63 3.84
CA ILE A 91 -2.13 0.38 4.34
C ILE A 91 -2.76 1.69 4.80
N VAL A 92 -2.02 2.48 5.56
CA VAL A 92 -2.48 3.78 6.06
C VAL A 92 -2.65 4.78 4.91
N LEU A 93 -1.70 4.81 3.97
CA LEU A 93 -1.71 5.73 2.83
C LEU A 93 -2.89 5.48 1.89
N TYR A 94 -3.07 4.25 1.43
CA TYR A 94 -4.17 3.92 0.53
C TYR A 94 -5.53 4.09 1.20
N ARG A 95 -5.64 3.76 2.50
CA ARG A 95 -6.86 4.02 3.25
C ARG A 95 -7.18 5.52 3.27
N ARG A 96 -6.20 6.37 3.57
CA ARG A 96 -6.38 7.84 3.53
C ARG A 96 -6.74 8.34 2.14
N LEU A 97 -6.06 7.85 1.10
CA LEU A 97 -6.34 8.22 -0.29
C LEU A 97 -7.80 7.97 -0.63
N PHE A 98 -8.28 6.73 -0.47
CA PHE A 98 -9.64 6.38 -0.88
C PHE A 98 -10.71 6.96 0.03
N TYR A 99 -10.40 7.29 1.30
CA TYR A 99 -11.32 8.07 2.14
C TYR A 99 -11.50 9.51 1.64
N THR A 100 -10.45 10.16 1.16
CA THR A 100 -10.54 11.52 0.59
C THR A 100 -11.41 11.54 -0.67
N PHE A 101 -11.37 10.47 -1.46
CA PHE A 101 -12.17 10.30 -2.67
C PHE A 101 -13.38 9.39 -2.46
N SER A 102 -13.84 9.23 -1.21
CA SER A 102 -14.91 8.28 -0.89
C SER A 102 -16.24 8.74 -1.43
N HIS A 103 -17.06 7.79 -1.87
CA HIS A 103 -18.47 7.99 -2.16
C HIS A 103 -19.33 7.50 -1.00
N GLU A 104 -20.55 8.04 -0.84
CA GLU A 104 -21.51 7.64 0.20
C GLU A 104 -22.08 6.21 0.00
N ALA A 105 -21.63 5.49 -1.02
CA ALA A 105 -22.08 4.15 -1.32
C ALA A 105 -21.50 3.14 -0.30
N LYS A 106 -22.39 2.42 0.41
CA LYS A 106 -22.02 1.33 1.34
C LYS A 106 -21.09 0.29 0.70
N ALA A 107 -21.29 -0.01 -0.58
CA ALA A 107 -20.44 -0.96 -1.31
C ALA A 107 -18.98 -0.49 -1.41
N PHE A 108 -18.74 0.83 -1.55
CA PHE A 108 -17.39 1.40 -1.59
C PHE A 108 -16.68 1.24 -0.25
N GLU A 109 -17.37 1.50 0.86
CA GLU A 109 -16.81 1.32 2.21
C GLU A 109 -16.47 -0.15 2.51
N ILE A 110 -17.35 -1.08 2.13
CA ILE A 110 -17.09 -2.53 2.29
C ILE A 110 -15.86 -2.93 1.47
N THR A 111 -15.77 -2.47 0.22
CA THR A 111 -14.62 -2.73 -0.65
C THR A 111 -13.33 -2.16 -0.06
N LEU A 112 -13.37 -0.95 0.53
CA LEU A 112 -12.22 -0.33 1.17
C LEU A 112 -11.76 -1.10 2.43
N LYS A 113 -12.71 -1.58 3.25
CA LYS A 113 -12.40 -2.43 4.42
C LYS A 113 -11.78 -3.75 3.99
N PHE A 114 -12.34 -4.39 2.96
CA PHE A 114 -11.80 -5.62 2.41
C PHE A 114 -10.40 -5.42 1.83
N TYR A 115 -10.17 -4.30 1.13
CA TYR A 115 -8.84 -3.94 0.62
C TYR A 115 -7.81 -3.73 1.74
N ALA A 116 -8.20 -3.09 2.84
CA ALA A 116 -7.32 -2.95 4.00
C ALA A 116 -6.94 -4.32 4.60
N LEU A 117 -7.88 -5.27 4.63
CA LEU A 117 -7.61 -6.65 5.08
C LEU A 117 -6.64 -7.37 4.15
N THR A 118 -6.83 -7.32 2.83
CA THR A 118 -5.95 -7.98 1.88
C THR A 118 -4.53 -7.38 1.88
N LEU A 119 -4.40 -6.08 2.16
CA LEU A 119 -3.10 -5.42 2.34
C LEU A 119 -2.35 -5.87 3.60
N TRP A 120 -3.05 -6.39 4.62
CA TRP A 120 -2.43 -7.02 5.80
C TRP A 120 -2.08 -8.48 5.56
N LEU A 121 -2.97 -9.21 4.88
CA LEU A 121 -2.82 -10.65 4.68
C LEU A 121 -1.74 -11.00 3.65
N GLU A 122 -1.53 -10.17 2.62
CA GLU A 122 -0.46 -10.36 1.63
C GLU A 122 0.93 -10.42 2.28
N PRO A 123 1.42 -9.39 3.03
CA PRO A 123 2.73 -9.47 3.66
C PRO A 123 2.79 -10.54 4.76
N SER A 124 1.66 -10.88 5.40
CA SER A 124 1.59 -12.00 6.35
C SER A 124 1.86 -13.34 5.66
N GLY A 125 1.34 -13.54 4.45
CA GLY A 125 1.66 -14.70 3.62
C GLY A 125 3.12 -14.75 3.22
N LEU A 126 3.69 -13.61 2.84
CA LEU A 126 5.11 -13.51 2.51
C LEU A 126 6.01 -13.84 3.72
N ILE A 127 5.63 -13.42 4.93
CA ILE A 127 6.33 -13.83 6.15
C ILE A 127 6.23 -15.32 6.37
N LEU A 128 5.02 -15.86 6.31
CA LEU A 128 4.77 -17.26 6.62
C LEU A 128 5.53 -18.19 5.65
N VAL A 129 5.52 -17.90 4.36
CA VAL A 129 6.27 -18.67 3.34
C VAL A 129 7.79 -18.52 3.50
N SER A 130 8.27 -17.46 4.15
CA SER A 130 9.71 -17.23 4.35
C SER A 130 10.25 -17.88 5.64
N VAL A 131 9.41 -17.96 6.68
CA VAL A 131 9.80 -18.47 7.99
C VAL A 131 9.61 -19.98 8.10
N ILE A 132 8.53 -20.50 7.54
CA ILE A 132 8.21 -21.93 7.61
C ILE A 132 9.20 -22.71 6.75
N ASP A 133 9.82 -23.71 7.38
CA ASP A 133 10.80 -24.54 6.71
C ASP A 133 10.15 -25.55 5.76
N ILE A 134 10.55 -25.51 4.49
CA ILE A 134 10.01 -26.36 3.42
C ILE A 134 10.22 -27.85 3.71
N LYS A 135 11.38 -28.24 4.28
CA LYS A 135 11.71 -29.65 4.53
C LYS A 135 10.84 -30.24 5.62
N SER A 136 10.51 -29.43 6.63
CA SER A 136 9.78 -29.87 7.81
C SER A 136 8.26 -29.80 7.61
N HIS A 137 7.77 -28.75 6.94
CA HIS A 137 6.34 -28.46 6.83
C HIS A 137 5.93 -27.96 5.43
N PHE A 138 6.15 -28.81 4.41
CA PHE A 138 5.85 -28.47 3.02
C PHE A 138 4.40 -27.99 2.79
N ILE A 139 3.39 -28.65 3.39
CA ILE A 139 1.98 -28.29 3.19
C ILE A 139 1.70 -26.87 3.70
N ILE A 140 2.23 -26.52 4.87
CA ILE A 140 2.05 -25.19 5.46
C ILE A 140 2.75 -24.13 4.59
N HIS A 141 3.95 -24.44 4.09
CA HIS A 141 4.67 -23.58 3.14
C HIS A 141 3.85 -23.33 1.86
N ALA A 142 3.29 -24.39 1.27
CA ALA A 142 2.46 -24.28 0.07
C ALA A 142 1.18 -23.45 0.30
N ILE A 143 0.53 -23.62 1.45
CA ILE A 143 -0.62 -22.79 1.86
C ILE A 143 -0.20 -21.33 2.05
N ALA A 144 0.96 -21.07 2.67
CA ALA A 144 1.48 -19.73 2.86
C ALA A 144 1.81 -19.03 1.53
N TYR A 145 2.41 -19.76 0.59
CA TYR A 145 2.65 -19.29 -0.78
C TYR A 145 1.34 -18.96 -1.50
N ALA A 146 0.35 -19.85 -1.43
CA ALA A 146 -0.97 -19.60 -2.01
C ALA A 146 -1.64 -18.38 -1.38
N MET A 147 -1.56 -18.25 -0.05
CA MET A 147 -2.07 -17.11 0.70
C MET A 147 -1.46 -15.79 0.19
N TRP A 148 -0.14 -15.74 0.05
CA TRP A 148 0.57 -14.58 -0.48
C TRP A 148 0.10 -14.21 -1.88
N ILE A 149 0.07 -15.17 -2.82
CA ILE A 149 -0.34 -14.91 -4.21
C ILE A 149 -1.80 -14.49 -4.32
N ILE A 150 -2.71 -15.18 -3.62
CA ILE A 150 -4.14 -14.88 -3.66
C ILE A 150 -4.38 -13.45 -3.17
N PHE A 151 -3.85 -13.09 -2.00
CA PHE A 151 -4.04 -11.75 -1.46
C PHE A 151 -3.30 -10.67 -2.26
N PHE A 152 -2.17 -10.99 -2.88
CA PHE A 152 -1.52 -10.09 -3.81
C PHE A 152 -2.39 -9.79 -5.04
N ASN A 153 -3.01 -10.80 -5.66
CA ASN A 153 -3.95 -10.60 -6.77
C ASN A 153 -5.19 -9.81 -6.34
N PHE A 154 -5.74 -10.09 -5.16
CA PHE A 154 -6.84 -9.28 -4.61
C PHE A 154 -6.41 -7.83 -4.36
N ASN A 155 -5.19 -7.59 -3.87
CA ASN A 155 -4.67 -6.23 -3.71
C ASN A 155 -4.61 -5.49 -5.04
N MET A 156 -4.18 -6.14 -6.12
CA MET A 156 -4.18 -5.56 -7.46
C MET A 156 -5.61 -5.28 -7.95
N LEU A 157 -6.51 -6.27 -7.82
CA LEU A 157 -7.91 -6.17 -8.25
C LEU A 157 -8.64 -5.03 -7.55
N LEU A 158 -8.58 -5.00 -6.21
CA LEU A 158 -9.27 -3.99 -5.40
C LEU A 158 -8.67 -2.61 -5.62
N ASN A 159 -7.35 -2.50 -5.81
CA ASN A 159 -6.72 -1.22 -6.13
C ASN A 159 -7.19 -0.67 -7.50
N VAL A 160 -7.30 -1.53 -8.52
CA VAL A 160 -7.82 -1.15 -9.85
C VAL A 160 -9.28 -0.73 -9.77
N ILE A 161 -10.12 -1.48 -9.04
CA ILE A 161 -11.55 -1.18 -8.82
C ILE A 161 -11.70 0.14 -8.06
N LEU A 162 -11.07 0.28 -6.90
CA LEU A 162 -11.17 1.47 -6.06
C LEU A 162 -10.65 2.71 -6.79
N THR A 163 -9.56 2.61 -7.54
CA THR A 163 -9.02 3.73 -8.33
C THR A 163 -9.96 4.16 -9.46
N HIS A 164 -10.68 3.21 -10.05
CA HIS A 164 -11.67 3.52 -11.09
C HIS A 164 -12.91 4.19 -10.49
N PHE A 165 -13.49 3.60 -9.44
CA PHE A 165 -14.76 4.07 -8.86
C PHE A 165 -14.63 5.30 -7.99
N SER A 166 -13.48 5.55 -7.35
CA SER A 166 -13.24 6.77 -6.54
C SER A 166 -13.08 8.03 -7.40
N GLY A 167 -13.01 7.92 -8.73
CA GLY A 167 -12.66 9.04 -9.61
C GLY A 167 -11.19 9.48 -9.50
N PHE A 168 -10.38 8.88 -8.61
CA PHE A 168 -8.96 9.19 -8.44
C PHE A 168 -8.19 9.06 -9.76
N LYS A 169 -8.58 8.11 -10.62
CA LYS A 169 -8.04 7.94 -11.97
C LYS A 169 -8.05 9.24 -12.80
N GLN A 170 -9.07 10.09 -12.67
CA GLN A 170 -9.25 11.30 -13.47
C GLN A 170 -8.40 12.49 -12.98
N THR A 171 -7.75 12.38 -11.83
CA THR A 171 -7.01 13.50 -11.20
C THR A 171 -5.76 13.91 -11.96
N HIS A 172 -5.05 12.95 -12.57
CA HIS A 172 -3.79 13.23 -13.27
C HIS A 172 -3.52 12.19 -14.37
N PRO A 173 -3.03 12.60 -15.56
CA PRO A 173 -2.79 11.68 -16.69
C PRO A 173 -1.80 10.55 -16.38
N LYS A 174 -0.83 10.77 -15.47
CA LYS A 174 0.08 9.71 -15.00
C LYS A 174 -0.68 8.60 -14.26
N VAL A 175 -1.70 8.93 -13.46
CA VAL A 175 -2.50 7.95 -12.71
C VAL A 175 -3.31 7.07 -13.68
N VAL A 176 -3.82 7.65 -14.78
CA VAL A 176 -4.48 6.89 -15.86
C VAL A 176 -3.54 5.85 -16.47
N LYS A 177 -2.28 6.23 -16.77
CA LYS A 177 -1.27 5.30 -17.32
C LYS A 177 -0.94 4.19 -16.33
N VAL A 178 -0.74 4.54 -15.05
CA VAL A 178 -0.48 3.56 -13.98
C VAL A 178 -1.64 2.60 -13.82
N TRP A 179 -2.88 3.08 -13.89
CA TRP A 179 -4.07 2.24 -13.80
C TRP A 179 -4.14 1.21 -14.93
N TRP A 180 -3.88 1.61 -16.17
CA TRP A 180 -3.83 0.68 -17.31
C TRP A 180 -2.74 -0.37 -17.15
N PHE A 181 -1.57 0.06 -16.67
CA PHE A 181 -0.46 -0.85 -16.41
C PHE A 181 -0.79 -1.86 -15.29
N LYS A 182 -1.41 -1.40 -14.19
CA LYS A 182 -1.90 -2.27 -13.11
C LYS A 182 -2.98 -3.24 -13.58
N LEU A 183 -3.87 -2.82 -14.49
CA LEU A 183 -4.87 -3.71 -15.08
C LEU A 183 -4.22 -4.80 -15.95
N LEU A 184 -3.22 -4.46 -16.75
CA LEU A 184 -2.46 -5.44 -17.53
C LEU A 184 -1.69 -6.43 -16.62
N MET A 185 -1.07 -5.92 -15.55
CA MET A 185 -0.43 -6.74 -14.52
C MET A 185 -1.43 -7.66 -13.82
N LEU A 186 -2.65 -7.22 -13.54
CA LEU A 186 -3.69 -8.04 -12.95
C LEU A 186 -4.09 -9.20 -13.86
N ILE A 187 -4.38 -8.93 -15.14
CA ILE A 187 -4.81 -9.95 -16.10
C ILE A 187 -3.70 -11.00 -16.28
N SER A 188 -2.48 -10.55 -16.56
CA SER A 188 -1.33 -11.45 -16.71
C SER A 188 -0.94 -12.13 -15.39
N GLY A 189 -1.06 -11.44 -14.26
CA GLY A 189 -0.75 -11.94 -12.92
C GLY A 189 -1.69 -13.06 -12.49
N ILE A 190 -2.99 -12.96 -12.79
CA ILE A 190 -3.96 -14.05 -12.56
C ILE A 190 -3.59 -15.28 -13.39
N ALA A 191 -3.26 -15.09 -14.67
CA ALA A 191 -2.88 -16.19 -15.55
C ALA A 191 -1.62 -16.92 -15.03
N ILE A 192 -0.59 -16.17 -14.62
CA ILE A 192 0.62 -16.73 -14.03
C ILE A 192 0.32 -17.40 -12.68
N SER A 193 -0.52 -16.78 -11.85
CA SER A 193 -0.89 -17.35 -10.54
C SER A 193 -1.59 -18.70 -10.67
N ILE A 194 -2.49 -18.86 -11.65
CA ILE A 194 -3.19 -20.12 -11.93
C ILE A 194 -2.23 -21.16 -12.53
N SER A 195 -1.22 -20.74 -13.30
CA SER A 195 -0.24 -21.68 -13.85
C SER A 195 0.63 -22.32 -12.77
N THR A 196 0.85 -21.67 -11.63
CA THR A 196 1.69 -22.21 -10.54
C THR A 196 1.18 -23.53 -9.95
N PRO A 197 -0.07 -23.67 -9.45
CA PRO A 197 -0.54 -24.96 -8.97
C PRO A 197 -0.61 -25.99 -10.10
N PHE A 198 -1.01 -25.60 -11.32
CA PHE A 198 -1.12 -26.52 -12.45
C PHE A 198 0.22 -27.16 -12.81
N THR A 199 1.26 -26.34 -12.98
CA THR A 199 2.62 -26.80 -13.32
C THR A 199 3.24 -27.61 -12.17
N TYR A 200 2.99 -27.23 -10.92
CA TYR A 200 3.46 -27.97 -9.76
C TYR A 200 2.78 -29.34 -9.62
N PHE A 201 1.45 -29.42 -9.76
CA PHE A 201 0.72 -30.70 -9.73
C PHE A 201 1.13 -31.61 -10.88
N TYR A 202 1.36 -31.05 -12.07
CA TYR A 202 1.86 -31.80 -13.21
C TYR A 202 3.25 -32.39 -12.93
N PHE A 203 4.15 -31.61 -12.33
CA PHE A 203 5.45 -32.10 -11.86
C PHE A 203 5.30 -33.25 -10.87
N LEU A 204 4.42 -33.13 -9.86
CA LEU A 204 4.20 -34.19 -8.87
C LEU A 204 3.70 -35.50 -9.49
N LYS A 205 2.86 -35.42 -10.52
CA LYS A 205 2.27 -36.60 -11.17
C LYS A 205 3.19 -37.26 -12.20
N HIS A 206 3.94 -36.46 -12.95
CA HIS A 206 4.69 -36.92 -14.11
C HIS A 206 6.22 -36.83 -13.95
N CYS A 207 6.71 -36.34 -12.80
CA CYS A 207 8.14 -36.10 -12.54
C CYS A 207 8.83 -35.28 -13.64
N ASN A 208 8.10 -34.39 -14.30
CA ASN A 208 8.61 -33.61 -15.42
C ASN A 208 9.33 -32.36 -14.93
N VAL A 209 10.65 -32.33 -15.10
CA VAL A 209 11.52 -31.22 -14.68
C VAL A 209 11.14 -29.89 -15.34
N VAL A 210 10.74 -29.90 -16.62
CA VAL A 210 10.34 -28.67 -17.33
C VAL A 210 9.14 -28.02 -16.64
N ALA A 211 8.18 -28.81 -16.17
CA ALA A 211 7.03 -28.29 -15.43
C ALA A 211 7.45 -27.65 -14.10
N TYR A 212 8.44 -28.23 -13.41
CA TYR A 212 8.98 -27.65 -12.17
C TYR A 212 9.79 -26.37 -12.43
N THR A 213 10.49 -26.29 -13.55
CA THR A 213 11.17 -25.07 -14.01
C THR A 213 10.17 -23.98 -14.34
N LEU A 214 9.05 -24.29 -15.02
CA LEU A 214 7.99 -23.32 -15.30
C LEU A 214 7.34 -22.79 -14.02
N PHE A 215 7.11 -23.67 -13.03
CA PHE A 215 6.67 -23.27 -11.69
C PHE A 215 7.66 -22.28 -11.05
N SER A 216 8.96 -22.59 -11.08
CA SER A 216 10.03 -21.77 -10.49
C SER A 216 10.16 -20.40 -11.17
N VAL A 217 10.00 -20.35 -12.50
CA VAL A 217 9.98 -19.09 -13.26
C VAL A 217 8.74 -18.27 -12.92
N ALA A 218 7.58 -18.91 -12.80
CA ALA A 218 6.34 -18.23 -12.42
C ALA A 218 6.42 -17.64 -11.00
N GLU A 219 7.00 -18.35 -10.02
CA GLU A 219 7.31 -17.82 -8.69
C GLU A 219 8.13 -16.52 -8.81
N CYS A 220 9.20 -16.56 -9.61
CA CYS A 220 10.11 -15.43 -9.81
C CYS A 220 9.41 -14.22 -10.43
N ILE A 221 8.59 -14.44 -11.47
CA ILE A 221 7.82 -13.36 -12.12
C ILE A 221 6.82 -12.74 -11.15
N MET A 222 6.14 -13.54 -10.33
CA MET A 222 5.16 -13.04 -9.35
C MET A 222 5.81 -12.16 -8.27
N VAL A 223 7.03 -12.49 -7.82
CA VAL A 223 7.80 -11.61 -6.93
C VAL A 223 8.11 -10.28 -7.61
N GLY A 224 8.50 -10.30 -8.89
CA GLY A 224 8.69 -9.10 -9.69
C GLY A 224 7.43 -8.25 -9.81
N TYR A 225 6.29 -8.89 -10.08
CA TYR A 225 5.01 -8.20 -10.15
C TYR A 225 4.67 -7.53 -8.82
N ASN A 226 4.91 -8.19 -7.70
CA ASN A 226 4.74 -7.60 -6.37
C ASN A 226 5.61 -6.34 -6.21
N ALA A 227 6.91 -6.43 -6.50
CA ALA A 227 7.80 -5.27 -6.42
C ALA A 227 7.33 -4.11 -7.32
N VAL A 228 7.01 -4.40 -8.59
CA VAL A 228 6.60 -3.38 -9.55
C VAL A 228 5.26 -2.74 -9.13
N PHE A 229 4.28 -3.53 -8.69
CA PHE A 229 2.96 -3.02 -8.31
C PHE A 229 3.03 -1.93 -7.23
N TYR A 230 3.86 -2.14 -6.21
CA TYR A 230 4.05 -1.16 -5.14
C TYR A 230 5.05 -0.06 -5.50
N ALA A 231 5.96 -0.30 -6.47
CA ALA A 231 6.81 0.75 -7.02
C ALA A 231 5.97 1.80 -7.79
N LEU A 232 4.92 1.36 -8.49
CA LEU A 232 4.01 2.25 -9.23
C LEU A 232 3.31 3.26 -8.33
N SER A 233 3.15 2.98 -7.04
CA SER A 233 2.58 3.92 -6.08
C SER A 233 3.38 5.23 -6.01
N TYR A 234 4.67 5.23 -6.37
CA TYR A 234 5.46 6.46 -6.54
C TYR A 234 4.79 7.47 -7.47
N TYR A 235 4.20 7.00 -8.57
CA TYR A 235 3.52 7.83 -9.55
C TYR A 235 2.10 8.23 -9.14
N GLU A 236 1.49 7.49 -8.19
CA GLU A 236 0.18 7.80 -7.62
C GLU A 236 0.26 8.87 -6.52
N PHE A 237 1.39 8.95 -5.81
CA PHE A 237 1.63 9.92 -4.74
C PHE A 237 2.86 10.80 -5.01
N PRO A 238 2.87 11.59 -6.11
CA PRO A 238 4.00 12.44 -6.44
C PRO A 238 4.21 13.47 -5.32
N SER A 239 5.46 13.64 -4.87
CA SER A 239 5.86 14.67 -3.89
C SER A 239 5.18 14.59 -2.51
N THR A 240 4.58 13.45 -2.15
CA THR A 240 4.01 13.27 -0.81
C THR A 240 5.13 13.20 0.23
N ARG A 241 4.97 13.97 1.33
CA ARG A 241 5.83 13.88 2.51
C ARG A 241 5.03 13.24 3.64
N ILE A 242 5.64 12.29 4.33
CA ILE A 242 5.03 11.68 5.50
C ILE A 242 5.60 12.38 6.73
N THR A 243 4.74 13.12 7.42
CA THR A 243 5.05 13.72 8.70
C THR A 243 4.49 12.84 9.80
N VAL A 244 5.37 12.37 10.70
CA VAL A 244 4.96 11.70 11.94
C VAL A 244 4.90 12.76 13.03
N GLY A 245 3.76 12.88 13.70
CA GLY A 245 3.55 13.84 14.77
C GLY A 245 2.91 13.20 15.98
N VAL A 246 3.31 13.62 17.18
CA VAL A 246 2.70 13.19 18.43
C VAL A 246 1.51 14.10 18.72
N ARG A 247 0.30 13.57 18.70
CA ARG A 247 -0.89 14.35 19.06
C ARG A 247 -1.02 14.39 20.58
N SER A 248 -0.71 15.54 21.19
CA SER A 248 -0.96 15.75 22.62
C SER A 248 -2.48 15.78 22.92
N LYS A 249 -2.90 15.07 23.98
CA LYS A 249 -4.32 14.95 24.39
C LYS A 249 -4.97 16.30 24.74
N ALA A 250 -4.19 17.36 24.95
CA ALA A 250 -4.69 18.70 25.29
C ALA A 250 -5.61 19.32 24.21
N SER A 251 -5.55 18.87 22.96
CA SER A 251 -6.39 19.36 21.86
C SER A 251 -7.80 18.74 21.82
N LEU A 252 -8.10 17.70 22.60
CA LEU A 252 -9.41 17.04 22.54
C LEU A 252 -10.51 17.80 23.30
N THR A 253 -10.15 18.69 24.23
CA THR A 253 -11.12 19.36 25.13
C THR A 253 -11.74 20.63 24.53
N SER A 254 -11.23 21.19 23.43
CA SER A 254 -11.75 22.47 22.90
C SER A 254 -12.84 22.33 21.83
N ARG A 255 -13.34 21.13 21.52
CA ARG A 255 -14.41 20.92 20.52
C ARG A 255 -15.77 20.56 21.11
N THR A 256 -15.95 20.68 22.42
CA THR A 256 -17.22 20.42 23.09
C THR A 256 -17.61 21.61 23.97
N PHE A 257 -17.78 22.80 23.38
CA PHE A 257 -18.78 23.78 23.83
C PHE A 257 -18.80 24.98 22.87
N SER A 258 -19.70 24.95 21.90
CA SER A 258 -20.30 26.14 21.30
C SER A 258 -21.61 25.75 20.60
N THR A 259 -22.53 25.20 21.40
CA THR A 259 -23.95 25.31 21.09
C THR A 259 -24.38 26.69 21.57
N THR A 260 -24.36 27.68 20.70
CA THR A 260 -25.14 28.90 20.90
C THR A 260 -25.83 29.21 19.59
N SER A 261 -27.09 28.82 19.56
CA SER A 261 -28.10 29.22 18.61
C SER A 261 -28.26 30.74 18.63
N THR A 262 -27.86 31.41 17.55
CA THR A 262 -28.32 32.78 17.29
C THR A 262 -29.41 32.71 16.22
N VAL A 263 -30.65 32.63 16.69
CA VAL A 263 -31.85 32.98 15.92
C VAL A 263 -31.86 34.51 15.86
N GLN A 264 -31.63 35.09 14.68
CA GLN A 264 -31.94 36.50 14.44
C GLN A 264 -33.37 36.61 13.91
N SER A 265 -34.31 36.84 14.83
CA SER A 265 -35.59 37.47 14.55
C SER A 265 -35.55 38.88 15.12
N SER A 266 -35.64 39.91 14.30
CA SER A 266 -35.85 41.29 14.75
C SER A 266 -36.98 41.93 13.96
N THR A 267 -38.19 41.82 14.49
CA THR A 267 -39.34 42.68 14.18
C THR A 267 -39.40 43.85 15.17
N GLY A 268 -39.27 45.06 14.63
CA GLY A 268 -39.99 46.30 15.00
C GLY A 268 -39.91 46.87 16.42
N SER A 269 -39.41 48.11 16.55
CA SER A 269 -40.27 49.30 16.77
C SER A 269 -39.49 50.61 16.96
N ASN A 270 -39.93 51.61 16.20
CA ASN A 270 -40.06 53.05 16.46
C ASN A 270 -38.88 53.90 16.99
N SER A 271 -38.45 54.85 16.15
CA SER A 271 -38.41 56.28 16.54
C SER A 271 -38.43 57.18 15.29
N SER A 272 -38.93 58.40 15.49
CA SER A 272 -39.62 59.29 14.56
C SER A 272 -38.75 60.34 13.84
N TYR A 273 -39.37 61.02 12.86
CA TYR A 273 -38.98 62.27 12.16
C TYR A 273 -37.86 62.10 11.10
N GLU A 274 -37.99 62.53 9.84
CA GLU A 274 -38.42 63.85 9.35
C GLU A 274 -38.85 63.81 7.86
N LYS A 275 -39.75 64.73 7.46
CA LYS A 275 -40.36 64.88 6.13
C LYS A 275 -39.40 65.49 5.09
N GLY A 276 -39.50 65.05 3.83
CA GLY A 276 -38.91 65.76 2.68
C GLY A 276 -39.38 65.21 1.33
N THR A 277 -40.39 65.84 0.76
CA THR A 277 -40.99 65.64 -0.57
C THR A 277 -40.03 65.98 -1.73
N ASN A 278 -40.03 65.21 -2.83
CA ASN A 278 -40.40 65.67 -4.19
C ASN A 278 -39.94 64.78 -5.37
N HIS A 279 -40.88 64.59 -6.30
CA HIS A 279 -40.77 64.54 -7.78
C HIS A 279 -40.15 63.36 -8.57
N ILE A 280 -41.08 62.66 -9.25
CA ILE A 280 -41.06 62.00 -10.58
C ILE A 280 -40.63 63.04 -11.67
N PRO A 281 -39.90 62.70 -12.78
CA PRO A 281 -40.47 61.87 -13.86
C PRO A 281 -39.58 60.94 -14.72
N ARG A 282 -40.34 60.06 -15.39
CA ARG A 282 -40.02 59.24 -16.58
C ARG A 282 -39.52 60.05 -17.78
N SER A 283 -38.60 59.45 -18.51
CA SER A 283 -38.47 59.38 -19.99
C SER A 283 -37.16 58.62 -20.24
N THR A 284 -37.00 57.59 -21.04
CA THR A 284 -37.67 57.08 -22.26
C THR A 284 -37.17 55.65 -22.45
#